data_AF-A0A847G6S0-F1
#
_entry.id   AF-A0A847G6S0-F1
#
_cell.length_a   1.000
_cell.length_b   1.000
_cell.length_c   1.000
_cell.angle_alpha   90.00
_cell.angle_beta   90.00
_cell.angle_gamma   90.00
#
_symmetry.space_group_name_H-M   'P 1'
#
loop_
_entity.id
_entity.type
_entity.pdbx_description
1 polymer ?
#
loop_
_entity_poly.entity_id
_entity_poly.type
_entity_poly.pdbx_seq_one_letter_code
_entity_poly.pdbx_strand_id
1 'polypeptide(L)'
;MTVLPETRKETVKGWKILLTHGSPEAVDEALTDDTPQERLRDLAKKAHANVVLCGHSHQSFMRFAGGAIFVNPGSVGRPFDGDPRASYAIISIKKRKFEVDFFRIEYDVDLAARNQLSAGLPSTYAEMTRKGLSLENLNPTKKEVASSEEAEIEPVNKDLKPVITENKARQNRIKQVASPKSSPEAMVDESIEITRETIHPSGPVKKARTRREKTQDG
;
A
#
# COMPACT_ATOMS: atom_id res chain seq x y z
N MET A 1 28.57 13.02 -2.79
CA MET A 1 27.13 12.68 -2.92
C MET A 1 26.77 11.82 -1.72
N THR A 2 25.77 12.22 -0.94
CA THR A 2 25.29 11.40 0.18
C THR A 2 24.29 10.40 -0.38
N VAL A 3 24.66 9.12 -0.42
CA VAL A 3 23.77 8.04 -0.87
C VAL A 3 22.85 7.67 0.28
N LEU A 4 21.57 7.42 0.01
CA LEU A 4 20.66 6.91 1.02
C LEU A 4 21.06 5.49 1.42
N PRO A 5 20.92 5.11 2.71
CA PRO A 5 21.26 3.77 3.13
C PRO A 5 20.27 2.75 2.58
N GLU A 6 20.75 1.54 2.27
CA GLU A 6 19.90 0.43 1.80
C GLU A 6 18.85 0.01 2.84
N THR A 7 19.22 0.09 4.12
CA THR A 7 18.33 -0.18 5.25
C THR A 7 18.48 0.87 6.34
N ARG A 8 17.44 1.04 7.14
CA ARG A 8 17.46 1.91 8.33
C ARG A 8 16.85 1.18 9.51
N LYS A 9 17.50 1.26 10.67
CA LYS A 9 16.99 0.69 11.93
C LYS A 9 16.64 1.81 12.87
N GLU A 10 15.48 1.71 13.51
CA GLU A 10 14.97 2.70 14.45
C GLU A 10 14.36 2.02 15.67
N THR A 11 14.38 2.70 16.81
CA THR A 11 13.65 2.27 18.01
C THR A 11 12.66 3.33 18.44
N VAL A 12 11.37 3.01 18.42
CA VAL A 12 10.30 3.95 18.76
C VAL A 12 9.43 3.35 19.85
N LYS A 13 9.42 3.96 21.04
CA LYS A 13 8.61 3.51 22.19
C LYS A 13 8.77 2.01 22.53
N GLY A 14 9.98 1.46 22.34
CA GLY A 14 10.31 0.05 22.60
C GLY A 14 10.12 -0.90 21.40
N TRP A 15 9.62 -0.40 20.27
CA TRP A 15 9.53 -1.17 19.02
C TRP A 15 10.82 -1.01 18.22
N LYS A 16 11.44 -2.13 17.85
CA LYS A 16 12.62 -2.20 16.97
C LYS A 16 12.13 -2.33 15.54
N ILE A 17 12.36 -1.31 14.74
CA ILE A 17 11.83 -1.18 13.38
C ILE A 17 12.98 -1.27 12.39
N LEU A 18 12.84 -2.16 11.41
CA LEU A 18 13.70 -2.23 10.23
C LEU A 18 12.93 -1.64 9.04
N LEU A 19 13.55 -0.71 8.33
CA LEU A 19 13.09 -0.20 7.05
C LEU A 19 14.00 -0.76 5.95
N THR A 20 13.40 -1.38 4.94
CA THR A 20 14.07 -1.96 3.77
C THR A 20 13.20 -1.77 2.52
N HIS A 21 13.78 -1.86 1.32
CA HIS A 21 13.00 -1.83 0.07
C HIS A 21 12.29 -3.17 -0.19
N GLY A 22 13.06 -4.26 -0.27
CA GLY A 22 12.56 -5.63 -0.44
C GLY A 22 12.36 -6.34 0.90
N SER A 23 13.09 -7.43 1.10
CA SER A 23 13.12 -8.17 2.36
C SER A 23 14.31 -7.74 3.25
N PRO A 24 14.38 -8.24 4.51
CA PRO A 24 15.57 -8.11 5.34
C PRO A 24 16.84 -8.76 4.77
N GLU A 25 16.71 -9.64 3.79
CA GLU A 25 17.81 -10.44 3.23
C GLU A 25 18.20 -10.03 1.80
N ALA A 26 17.24 -9.57 1.00
CA ALA A 26 17.44 -9.20 -0.40
C ALA A 26 16.59 -7.98 -0.78
N VAL A 27 17.22 -7.01 -1.45
CA VAL A 27 16.60 -5.72 -1.82
C VAL A 27 15.50 -5.86 -2.89
N ASP A 28 15.55 -6.93 -3.66
CA ASP A 28 14.68 -7.26 -4.81
C ASP A 28 13.71 -8.42 -4.52
N GLU A 29 13.65 -8.90 -3.28
CA GLU A 29 12.66 -9.91 -2.89
C GLU A 29 11.30 -9.22 -2.63
N ALA A 30 10.29 -9.58 -3.43
CA ALA A 30 8.92 -9.11 -3.27
C ALA A 30 8.20 -9.89 -2.17
N LEU A 31 7.96 -9.23 -1.03
CA LEU A 31 7.06 -9.72 0.00
C LEU A 31 5.62 -9.28 -0.31
N THR A 32 4.67 -10.20 -0.17
CA THR A 32 3.24 -10.00 -0.49
C THR A 32 2.36 -10.64 0.60
N ASP A 33 1.05 -10.43 0.51
CA ASP A 33 0.09 -11.09 1.40
C ASP A 33 0.04 -12.62 1.21
N ASP A 34 0.55 -13.13 0.09
CA ASP A 34 0.68 -14.57 -0.21
C ASP A 34 2.05 -15.15 0.17
N THR A 35 2.97 -14.34 0.70
CA THR A 35 4.28 -14.86 1.12
C THR A 35 4.10 -15.96 2.17
N PRO A 36 4.73 -17.15 1.98
CA PRO A 36 4.60 -18.26 2.90
C PRO A 36 4.98 -17.86 4.33
N GLN A 37 4.18 -18.30 5.31
CA GLN A 37 4.38 -17.98 6.72
C GLN A 37 5.78 -18.40 7.22
N GLU A 38 6.29 -19.55 6.77
CA GLU A 38 7.62 -20.04 7.11
C GLU A 38 8.72 -19.09 6.60
N ARG A 39 8.62 -18.60 5.37
CA ARG A 39 9.56 -17.61 4.82
C ARG A 39 9.56 -16.34 5.65
N LEU A 40 8.39 -15.83 6.05
CA LEU A 40 8.30 -14.66 6.92
C LEU A 40 8.92 -14.91 8.30
N ARG A 41 8.78 -16.11 8.88
CA ARG A 41 9.43 -16.48 10.15
C ARG A 41 10.95 -16.46 10.04
N ASP A 42 11.51 -16.94 8.93
CA ASP A 42 12.95 -16.91 8.71
C ASP A 42 13.48 -15.49 8.52
N LEU A 43 12.75 -14.66 7.78
CA LEU A 43 13.05 -13.24 7.64
C LEU A 43 12.99 -12.50 8.98
N ALA A 44 12.04 -12.85 9.86
CA ALA A 44 11.92 -12.26 11.19
C ALA A 44 13.19 -12.51 12.04
N LYS A 45 13.76 -13.72 11.99
CA LYS A 45 15.01 -14.06 12.68
C LYS A 45 16.18 -13.21 12.19
N LYS A 46 16.24 -12.93 10.88
CA LYS A 46 17.31 -12.14 10.23
C LYS A 46 17.15 -10.63 10.44
N ALA A 47 15.91 -10.15 10.59
CA ALA A 47 15.61 -8.73 10.73
C ALA A 47 16.22 -8.10 12.00
N HIS A 48 16.40 -8.88 13.07
CA HIS A 48 16.77 -8.39 14.40
C HIS A 48 15.87 -7.22 14.88
N ALA A 49 14.60 -7.26 14.47
CA ALA A 49 13.59 -6.23 14.67
C ALA A 49 12.21 -6.91 14.85
N ASN A 50 11.29 -6.28 15.58
CA ASN A 50 9.92 -6.78 15.77
C ASN A 50 8.90 -6.08 14.86
N VAL A 51 9.37 -5.14 14.03
CA VAL A 51 8.62 -4.53 12.93
C VAL A 51 9.55 -4.45 11.70
N VAL A 52 9.06 -4.90 10.55
CA VAL A 52 9.71 -4.77 9.25
C VAL A 52 8.79 -3.97 8.34
N LEU A 53 9.25 -2.78 7.94
CA LEU A 53 8.60 -1.93 6.96
C LEU A 53 9.29 -2.17 5.61
N CYS A 54 8.54 -2.68 4.63
CA CYS A 54 9.03 -3.00 3.30
C CYS A 54 8.21 -2.30 2.20
N GLY A 55 8.70 -2.39 0.97
CA GLY A 55 8.04 -1.90 -0.23
C GLY A 55 8.20 -2.93 -1.35
N HIS A 56 8.69 -2.48 -2.51
CA HIS A 56 9.07 -3.31 -3.66
C HIS A 56 7.91 -4.05 -4.39
N SER A 57 7.07 -4.80 -3.69
CA SER A 57 5.95 -5.55 -4.30
C SER A 57 4.77 -4.69 -4.74
N HIS A 58 4.70 -3.45 -4.26
CA HIS A 58 3.64 -2.47 -4.55
C HIS A 58 2.23 -2.93 -4.14
N GLN A 59 2.12 -3.91 -3.24
CA GLN A 59 0.86 -4.41 -2.69
C GLN A 59 0.79 -4.08 -1.20
N SER A 60 -0.30 -3.46 -0.77
CA SER A 60 -0.47 -3.10 0.64
C SER A 60 -0.82 -4.32 1.49
N PHE A 61 -0.06 -4.61 2.55
CA PHE A 61 -0.38 -5.69 3.48
C PHE A 61 0.19 -5.43 4.89
N MET A 62 -0.38 -6.15 5.87
CA MET A 62 0.23 -6.36 7.19
C MET A 62 0.14 -7.84 7.53
N ARG A 63 1.26 -8.44 7.89
CA ARG A 63 1.33 -9.85 8.30
C ARG A 63 2.14 -9.96 9.59
N PHE A 64 1.86 -10.99 10.39
CA PHE A 64 2.64 -11.30 11.59
C PHE A 64 3.23 -12.69 11.49
N ALA A 65 4.54 -12.80 11.73
CA ALA A 65 5.26 -14.06 11.70
C ALA A 65 6.56 -13.98 12.51
N GLY A 66 6.85 -15.02 13.28
CA GLY A 66 8.14 -15.19 13.95
C GLY A 66 8.43 -14.07 14.95
N GLY A 67 7.39 -13.50 15.57
CA GLY A 67 7.53 -12.38 16.50
C GLY A 67 7.71 -11.00 15.85
N ALA A 68 7.60 -10.89 14.52
CA ALA A 68 7.72 -9.62 13.80
C ALA A 68 6.45 -9.26 13.00
N ILE A 69 6.11 -7.98 12.99
CA ILE A 69 5.07 -7.39 12.13
C ILE A 69 5.71 -6.95 10.82
N PHE A 70 5.25 -7.49 9.70
CA PHE A 70 5.63 -7.06 8.36
C PHE A 70 4.57 -6.12 7.81
N VAL A 71 4.97 -4.96 7.31
CA VAL A 71 4.07 -3.94 6.75
C VAL A 71 4.61 -3.47 5.43
N ASN A 72 3.76 -3.49 4.41
CA ASN A 72 3.99 -2.84 3.13
C ASN A 72 2.87 -1.83 2.87
N PRO A 73 3.16 -0.54 2.65
CA PRO A 73 2.13 0.47 2.43
C PRO A 73 1.49 0.41 1.04
N GLY A 74 1.99 -0.45 0.14
CA GLY A 74 1.67 -0.47 -1.27
C GLY A 74 2.50 0.57 -2.04
N SER A 75 1.98 1.06 -3.16
CA SER A 75 2.66 2.04 -4.00
C SER A 75 1.81 3.28 -4.26
N VAL A 76 2.43 4.45 -4.15
CA VAL A 76 1.79 5.74 -4.45
C VAL A 76 1.60 5.91 -5.95
N GLY A 77 2.60 5.54 -6.75
CA GLY A 77 2.63 5.83 -8.19
C GLY A 77 2.41 4.63 -9.12
N ARG A 78 2.50 3.40 -8.60
CA ARG A 78 2.47 2.19 -9.43
C ARG A 78 1.92 0.98 -8.65
N PRO A 79 0.67 1.00 -8.15
CA PRO A 79 0.08 -0.14 -7.44
C PRO A 79 -0.03 -1.37 -8.35
N PHE A 80 0.05 -2.58 -7.77
CA PHE A 80 0.01 -3.87 -8.49
C PHE A 80 -1.10 -4.83 -8.05
N ASP A 81 -2.04 -4.36 -7.22
CA ASP A 81 -3.12 -5.16 -6.64
C ASP A 81 -4.49 -4.98 -7.31
N GLY A 82 -4.53 -4.38 -8.51
CA GLY A 82 -5.74 -4.19 -9.30
C GLY A 82 -6.56 -2.97 -8.91
N ASP A 83 -6.10 -2.17 -7.93
CA ASP A 83 -6.69 -0.88 -7.59
C ASP A 83 -5.73 0.25 -8.02
N PRO A 84 -6.05 1.04 -9.08
CA PRO A 84 -5.14 2.04 -9.64
C PRO A 84 -4.93 3.26 -8.73
N ARG A 85 -5.68 3.38 -7.63
CA ARG A 85 -5.53 4.48 -6.66
C ARG A 85 -4.20 4.38 -5.93
N ALA A 86 -3.63 5.54 -5.61
CA ALA A 86 -2.40 5.64 -4.85
C ALA A 86 -2.56 5.00 -3.46
N SER A 87 -1.59 4.20 -3.04
CA SER A 87 -1.59 3.51 -1.75
C SER A 87 -0.50 4.02 -0.83
N TYR A 88 -0.85 4.26 0.44
CA TYR A 88 0.11 4.53 1.50
C TYR A 88 -0.43 4.06 2.86
N ALA A 89 0.41 4.08 3.90
CA ALA A 89 0.00 3.75 5.26
C ALA A 89 0.44 4.81 6.28
N ILE A 90 -0.38 5.00 7.33
CA ILE A 90 -0.01 5.75 8.53
C ILE A 90 0.11 4.77 9.68
N ILE A 91 1.25 4.81 10.37
CA ILE A 91 1.55 3.93 11.50
C ILE A 91 1.47 4.73 12.80
N SER A 92 0.60 4.28 13.72
CA SER A 92 0.49 4.83 15.08
C SER A 92 1.12 3.89 16.09
N ILE A 93 2.21 4.35 16.72
CA ILE A 93 3.00 3.55 17.67
C ILE A 93 2.74 4.02 19.11
N LYS A 94 2.33 3.09 19.97
CA LYS A 94 2.25 3.23 21.43
C LYS A 94 3.01 2.08 22.09
N LYS A 95 3.33 2.20 23.39
CA LYS A 95 4.18 1.24 24.13
C LYS A 95 3.74 -0.24 23.98
N ARG A 96 2.44 -0.49 23.81
CA ARG A 96 1.85 -1.85 23.65
C ARG A 96 0.81 -1.92 22.54
N LYS A 97 0.89 -1.03 21.55
CA LYS A 97 -0.07 -1.01 20.44
C LYS A 97 0.61 -0.51 19.18
N PHE A 98 0.46 -1.27 18.11
CA PHE A 98 0.95 -0.92 16.78
C PHE A 98 -0.25 -0.94 15.83
N GLU A 99 -0.68 0.24 15.37
CA GLU A 99 -1.82 0.39 14.46
C GLU A 99 -1.32 0.84 13.10
N VAL A 100 -1.84 0.23 12.04
CA VAL A 100 -1.56 0.59 10.65
C VAL A 100 -2.88 0.95 9.98
N ASP A 101 -2.96 2.15 9.43
CA ASP A 101 -4.07 2.60 8.61
C ASP A 101 -3.61 2.68 7.16
N PHE A 102 -4.14 1.80 6.30
CA PHE A 102 -3.92 1.83 4.86
C PHE A 102 -4.94 2.74 4.19
N PHE A 103 -4.47 3.57 3.27
CA PHE A 103 -5.27 4.55 2.55
C PHE A 103 -5.17 4.32 1.04
N ARG A 104 -6.31 4.47 0.36
CA ARG A 104 -6.36 4.62 -1.10
C ARG A 104 -6.83 6.01 -1.48
N ILE A 105 -6.06 6.68 -2.32
CA ILE A 105 -6.34 8.05 -2.77
C ILE A 105 -6.57 8.07 -4.27
N GLU A 106 -7.73 8.56 -4.68
CA GLU A 106 -8.01 8.85 -6.08
C GLU A 106 -7.14 9.99 -6.60
N TYR A 107 -6.66 9.83 -7.83
CA TYR A 107 -6.01 10.86 -8.63
C TYR A 107 -6.48 10.70 -10.09
N ASP A 108 -6.10 11.63 -10.96
CA ASP A 108 -6.42 11.53 -12.39
C ASP A 108 -5.50 10.49 -13.06
N VAL A 109 -5.91 9.22 -12.98
CA VAL A 109 -5.20 8.06 -13.51
C VAL A 109 -5.04 8.17 -15.04
N ASP A 110 -6.05 8.69 -15.73
CA ASP A 110 -6.01 8.85 -17.19
C ASP A 110 -5.10 9.98 -17.63
N LEU A 111 -5.00 11.07 -16.88
CA LEU A 111 -4.00 12.10 -17.11
C LEU A 111 -2.59 11.54 -16.88
N ALA A 112 -2.36 10.79 -15.80
CA ALA A 112 -1.06 10.15 -15.56
C ALA A 112 -0.66 9.20 -16.70
N ALA A 113 -1.59 8.35 -17.14
CA ALA A 113 -1.39 7.44 -18.27
C ALA A 113 -1.11 8.19 -19.58
N ARG A 114 -1.84 9.28 -19.87
CA ARG A 114 -1.57 10.12 -21.06
C ARG A 114 -0.21 10.81 -21.00
N ASN A 115 0.22 11.25 -19.81
CA ASN A 115 1.54 11.85 -19.63
C ASN A 115 2.65 10.83 -19.89
N GLN A 116 2.49 9.57 -19.48
CA GLN A 116 3.42 8.48 -19.80
C GLN A 116 3.56 8.27 -21.31
N LEU A 117 2.42 8.20 -22.03
CA LEU A 117 2.42 8.07 -23.50
C LEU A 117 3.09 9.27 -24.18
N SER A 118 2.77 10.48 -23.72
CA SER A 118 3.32 11.73 -24.27
C SER A 118 4.83 11.86 -24.01
N ALA A 119 5.33 11.21 -22.96
CA ALA A 119 6.75 11.10 -22.66
C ALA A 119 7.48 9.99 -23.45
N GLY A 120 6.78 9.29 -24.35
CA GLY A 120 7.33 8.21 -25.17
C GLY A 120 7.50 6.88 -24.44
N LEU A 121 6.87 6.69 -23.28
CA LEU A 121 6.86 5.37 -22.63
C LEU A 121 5.99 4.38 -23.40
N PRO A 122 6.34 3.08 -23.41
CA PRO A 122 5.50 2.05 -24.01
C PRO A 122 4.07 2.07 -23.47
N SER A 123 3.09 1.77 -24.32
CA SER A 123 1.66 1.79 -23.97
C SER A 123 1.32 0.89 -22.78
N THR A 124 2.10 -0.17 -22.57
CA THR A 124 1.97 -1.06 -21.41
C THR A 124 2.06 -0.32 -20.08
N TYR A 125 2.89 0.73 -19.94
CA TYR A 125 2.95 1.52 -18.71
C TYR A 125 1.65 2.28 -18.44
N ALA A 126 1.02 2.81 -19.49
CA ALA A 126 -0.26 3.48 -19.39
C ALA A 126 -1.37 2.49 -18.99
N GLU A 127 -1.34 1.27 -19.51
CA GLU A 127 -2.27 0.20 -19.12
C GLU A 127 -2.06 -0.27 -17.68
N MET A 128 -0.79 -0.45 -17.26
CA MET A 128 -0.43 -0.80 -15.88
C MET A 128 -0.97 0.24 -14.91
N THR A 129 -0.80 1.52 -15.24
CA THR A 129 -1.27 2.65 -14.42
C THR A 129 -2.80 2.67 -14.34
N ARG A 130 -3.50 2.47 -15.46
CA ARG A 130 -4.97 2.44 -15.49
C ARG A 130 -5.58 1.28 -14.73
N LYS A 131 -4.96 0.10 -14.83
CA LYS A 131 -5.48 -1.13 -14.22
C LYS A 131 -4.94 -1.37 -12.80
N GLY A 132 -3.87 -0.68 -12.40
CA GLY A 132 -3.19 -0.94 -11.12
C GLY A 132 -2.57 -2.33 -11.07
N LEU A 133 -2.03 -2.82 -12.18
CA LEU A 133 -1.47 -4.17 -12.31
C LEU A 133 0.00 -4.13 -12.71
N SER A 134 0.73 -5.17 -12.27
CA SER A 134 2.09 -5.40 -12.76
C SER A 134 2.07 -5.84 -14.22
N LEU A 135 3.25 -5.85 -14.88
CA LEU A 135 3.34 -6.27 -16.28
C LEU A 135 2.95 -7.74 -16.44
N GLU A 136 3.35 -8.57 -15.47
CA GLU A 136 3.03 -10.00 -15.42
C GLU A 136 1.53 -10.22 -15.30
N ASN A 137 0.85 -9.45 -14.45
CA ASN A 137 -0.58 -9.60 -14.20
C ASN A 137 -1.45 -9.00 -15.32
N LEU A 138 -0.91 -8.11 -16.15
CA LEU A 138 -1.62 -7.63 -17.35
C LEU A 138 -1.71 -8.70 -18.44
N ASN A 139 -0.68 -9.54 -18.56
CA ASN A 139 -0.55 -10.55 -19.60
C ASN A 139 -0.30 -11.93 -18.98
N PRO A 140 -1.29 -12.51 -18.28
CA PRO A 140 -1.11 -13.76 -17.54
C PRO A 140 -0.67 -14.94 -18.42
N THR A 141 -0.92 -14.87 -19.73
CA THR A 141 -0.56 -15.90 -20.72
C THR A 141 0.93 -15.97 -21.08
N LYS A 142 1.75 -14.97 -20.75
CA LYS A 142 3.21 -15.02 -21.00
C LYS A 142 3.98 -15.90 -20.00
N LYS A 143 3.32 -16.44 -18.97
CA LYS A 143 3.94 -17.41 -18.04
C LYS A 143 4.13 -18.80 -18.67
N GLU A 144 3.36 -19.14 -19.71
CA GLU A 144 3.45 -20.43 -20.42
C GLU A 144 4.19 -20.37 -21.76
N VAL A 145 4.47 -19.17 -22.29
CA VAL A 145 5.15 -19.00 -23.58
C VAL A 145 6.44 -18.22 -23.40
N ALA A 146 7.36 -18.78 -22.61
CA ALA A 146 8.79 -18.51 -22.72
C ALA A 146 9.42 -19.52 -23.70
N SER A 147 8.78 -19.71 -24.85
CA SER A 147 9.37 -20.30 -26.05
C SER A 147 8.59 -19.83 -27.27
N SER A 148 9.29 -19.18 -28.21
CA SER A 148 8.90 -18.80 -29.57
C SER A 148 7.84 -17.70 -29.79
N GLU A 149 8.38 -16.57 -30.27
CA GLU A 149 8.00 -15.78 -31.45
C GLU A 149 6.78 -14.83 -31.45
N GLU A 150 7.00 -13.74 -32.18
CA GLU A 150 6.27 -12.49 -32.28
C GLU A 150 4.88 -12.65 -32.91
N ALA A 151 3.90 -11.88 -32.43
CA ALA A 151 2.65 -11.66 -33.14
C ALA A 151 2.19 -10.21 -33.01
N GLU A 152 1.86 -9.64 -34.17
CA GLU A 152 1.39 -8.26 -34.41
C GLU A 152 0.10 -7.92 -33.65
N ILE A 153 -0.06 -6.64 -33.28
CA ILE A 153 -1.24 -6.12 -32.57
C ILE A 153 -2.10 -5.29 -33.55
N GLU A 154 -3.33 -5.74 -33.77
CA GLU A 154 -4.42 -5.03 -34.47
C GLU A 154 -4.95 -3.83 -33.64
N PRO A 155 -5.40 -2.73 -34.26
CA PRO A 155 -5.79 -1.51 -33.54
C PRO A 155 -7.19 -1.61 -32.91
N VAL A 156 -7.29 -1.29 -31.62
CA VAL A 156 -8.56 -1.21 -30.88
C VAL A 156 -9.27 0.13 -31.11
N ASN A 157 -10.58 0.03 -31.35
CA ASN A 157 -11.54 1.07 -31.74
C ASN A 157 -11.62 2.29 -30.80
N LYS A 158 -11.85 3.48 -31.37
CA LYS A 158 -11.58 4.82 -30.79
C LYS A 158 -12.73 5.51 -30.05
N ASP A 159 -13.87 4.87 -29.83
CA ASP A 159 -15.09 5.58 -29.38
C ASP A 159 -15.58 5.17 -27.98
N LEU A 160 -14.91 5.67 -26.94
CA LEU A 160 -15.48 5.76 -25.59
C LEU A 160 -15.31 7.17 -25.06
N LYS A 161 -16.41 7.94 -25.03
CA LYS A 161 -16.44 9.26 -24.40
C LYS A 161 -16.46 9.10 -22.87
N PRO A 162 -15.66 9.87 -22.11
CA PRO A 162 -15.64 9.76 -20.66
C PRO A 162 -16.90 10.41 -20.07
N VAL A 163 -17.64 9.63 -19.28
CA VAL A 163 -18.68 10.14 -18.39
C VAL A 163 -17.97 10.71 -17.15
N ILE A 164 -17.79 12.02 -17.11
CA ILE A 164 -17.32 12.72 -15.91
C ILE A 164 -18.54 12.93 -15.01
N THR A 165 -18.65 12.14 -13.94
CA THR A 165 -19.57 12.46 -12.84
C THR A 165 -18.73 12.81 -11.62
N GLU A 166 -18.73 14.09 -11.26
CA GLU A 166 -18.30 14.56 -9.95
C GLU A 166 -19.06 13.79 -8.87
N ASN A 167 -18.37 13.09 -7.96
CA ASN A 167 -18.95 12.85 -6.65
C ASN A 167 -17.91 12.58 -5.55
N LYS A 168 -18.09 13.34 -4.46
CA LYS A 168 -17.30 13.35 -3.24
C LYS A 168 -17.54 12.08 -2.41
N ALA A 169 -16.56 11.18 -2.37
CA ALA A 169 -16.30 10.23 -1.27
C ALA A 169 -14.98 9.46 -1.54
N ARG A 170 -13.81 10.12 -1.42
CA ARG A 170 -12.57 9.70 -2.14
C ARG A 170 -11.53 8.87 -1.38
N GLN A 171 -11.85 8.30 -0.21
CA GLN A 171 -10.87 7.55 0.57
C GLN A 171 -11.50 6.31 1.19
N ASN A 172 -11.07 5.12 0.76
CA ASN A 172 -11.28 3.90 1.55
C ASN A 172 -10.10 3.77 2.51
N ARG A 173 -10.40 3.59 3.79
CA ARG A 173 -9.41 3.36 4.85
C ARG A 173 -9.57 1.92 5.35
N ILE A 174 -8.48 1.17 5.38
CA ILE A 174 -8.44 -0.14 6.03
C ILE A 174 -7.56 -0.01 7.26
N LYS A 175 -8.16 -0.15 8.43
CA LYS A 175 -7.44 -0.13 9.70
C LYS A 175 -7.09 -1.56 10.10
N GLN A 176 -5.82 -1.77 10.42
CA GLN A 176 -5.32 -3.01 11.02
C GLN A 176 -4.58 -2.70 12.31
N VAL A 177 -4.83 -3.50 13.35
CA VAL A 177 -4.29 -3.27 14.69
C VAL A 177 -3.61 -4.54 15.17
N ALA A 178 -2.37 -4.44 15.60
CA ALA A 178 -1.69 -5.45 16.40
C ALA A 178 -1.60 -4.99 17.86
N SER A 179 -2.23 -5.74 18.76
CA SER A 179 -2.18 -5.50 20.20
C SER A 179 -1.49 -6.70 20.88
N PRO A 180 -0.17 -6.68 21.08
CA PRO A 180 0.52 -7.78 21.74
C PRO A 180 0.09 -7.90 23.22
N LYS A 181 -0.21 -9.12 23.66
CA LYS A 181 -0.53 -9.44 25.07
C LYS A 181 0.69 -9.33 25.99
N SER A 182 1.90 -9.37 25.44
CA SER A 182 3.19 -9.20 26.12
C SER A 182 3.90 -7.89 25.71
N SER A 183 5.11 -7.64 26.22
CA SER A 183 5.95 -6.53 25.74
C SER A 183 6.40 -6.79 24.30
N PRO A 184 6.74 -5.75 23.51
CA PRO A 184 7.23 -5.94 22.13
C PRO A 184 8.45 -6.88 22.00
N GLU A 185 9.21 -7.04 23.08
CA GLU A 185 10.41 -7.89 23.16
C GLU A 185 10.08 -9.38 23.40
N ALA A 186 8.86 -9.69 23.84
CA ALA A 186 8.39 -11.04 24.15
C ALA A 186 7.24 -11.47 23.22
N MET A 187 7.18 -10.90 22.00
CA MET A 187 6.14 -11.21 21.01
C MET A 187 6.37 -12.59 20.40
N VAL A 188 5.35 -13.45 20.48
CA VAL A 188 5.28 -14.76 19.81
C VAL A 188 4.00 -14.84 18.97
N ASP A 189 3.97 -15.72 17.96
CA ASP A 189 2.85 -15.90 17.01
C ASP A 189 1.46 -15.95 17.71
N GLU A 190 1.37 -16.60 18.88
CA GLU A 190 0.14 -16.81 19.66
C GLU A 190 -0.32 -15.59 20.49
N SER A 191 0.50 -14.53 20.56
CA SER A 191 0.30 -13.40 21.49
C SER A 191 -0.33 -12.15 20.86
N ILE A 192 -0.70 -12.21 19.58
CA ILE A 192 -1.23 -11.06 18.82
C ILE A 192 -2.61 -11.33 18.26
N GLU A 193 -3.51 -10.40 18.55
CA GLU A 193 -4.79 -10.27 17.87
C GLU A 193 -4.65 -9.23 16.75
N ILE A 194 -4.94 -9.65 15.50
CA ILE A 194 -5.03 -8.75 14.35
C ILE A 194 -6.50 -8.53 14.04
N THR A 195 -6.97 -7.30 14.22
CA THR A 195 -8.32 -6.90 13.80
C THR A 195 -8.23 -6.09 12.51
N ARG A 196 -9.13 -6.35 11.55
CA ARG A 196 -9.25 -5.59 10.30
C ARG A 196 -10.62 -4.92 10.25
N GLU A 197 -10.64 -3.62 10.01
CA GLU A 197 -11.86 -2.83 9.86
C GLU A 197 -11.79 -1.99 8.58
N THR A 198 -12.80 -2.09 7.72
CA THR A 198 -12.97 -1.20 6.56
C THR A 198 -13.78 0.00 7.00
N ILE A 199 -13.15 1.17 6.98
CA ILE A 199 -13.79 2.44 7.34
C ILE A 199 -14.16 3.16 6.04
N HIS A 200 -15.46 3.24 5.78
CA HIS A 200 -16.01 4.07 4.71
C HIS A 200 -16.11 5.53 5.17
N PRO A 201 -15.92 6.52 4.27
CA PRO A 201 -16.07 7.91 4.63
C PRO A 201 -17.53 8.17 5.03
N SER A 202 -17.76 8.63 6.27
CA SER A 202 -19.07 9.08 6.70
C SER A 202 -19.44 10.39 6.00
N GLY A 203 -20.71 10.50 5.59
CA GLY A 203 -21.30 11.68 4.94
C GLY A 203 -21.29 12.96 5.81
N PRO A 204 -21.77 14.09 5.29
CA PRO A 204 -21.22 15.41 5.54
C PRO A 204 -21.31 15.89 7.00
N VAL A 205 -20.26 16.59 7.41
CA VAL A 205 -20.23 17.46 8.60
C VAL A 205 -21.46 18.37 8.58
N LYS A 206 -22.34 18.22 9.59
CA LYS A 206 -23.44 19.16 9.81
C LYS A 206 -22.85 20.56 9.92
N LYS A 207 -23.25 21.47 9.01
CA LYS A 207 -22.94 22.91 9.09
C LYS A 207 -23.27 23.38 10.50
N ALA A 208 -22.27 23.92 11.21
CA ALA A 208 -22.49 24.65 12.44
C ALA A 208 -23.51 25.76 12.15
N ARG A 209 -24.65 25.72 12.84
CA ARG A 209 -25.62 26.81 12.85
C ARG A 209 -24.90 28.06 13.36
N THR A 210 -24.68 29.04 12.50
CA THR A 210 -24.39 30.41 12.94
C THR A 210 -25.59 30.92 13.73
N ARG A 211 -25.44 30.99 15.05
CA ARG A 211 -26.35 31.70 15.95
C ARG A 211 -26.17 33.19 15.65
N ARG A 212 -27.19 33.82 15.06
CA ARG A 212 -27.28 35.29 15.04
C ARG A 212 -27.43 35.73 16.50
N GLU A 213 -26.43 36.41 17.03
CA GLU A 213 -26.55 37.18 18.26
C GLU A 213 -27.54 38.32 18.02
N LYS A 214 -28.53 38.42 18.91
CA LYS A 214 -29.38 39.59 19.06
C LYS A 214 -28.51 40.68 19.67
N THR A 215 -28.28 41.76 18.93
CA THR A 215 -27.93 43.05 19.53
C THR A 215 -29.20 43.60 20.19
N GLN A 216 -29.22 43.56 21.52
CA GLN A 216 -29.95 44.53 22.32
C GLN A 216 -29.07 45.77 22.42
N ASP A 217 -29.61 46.92 22.03
CA ASP A 217 -29.14 48.23 22.45
C ASP A 217 -30.36 49.16 22.57
N GLY A 218 -30.43 49.86 23.71
CA GLY A 218 -31.08 51.16 23.89
C GLY A 218 -32.59 51.23 23.79
#